data_AF-A0A4U3ASP0-F1
#
_entry.id   AF-A0A4U3ASP0-F1
#
_cell.length_a   1.000
_cell.length_b   1.000
_cell.length_c   1.000
_cell.angle_alpha   90.00
_cell.angle_beta   90.00
_cell.angle_gamma   90.00
#
_symmetry.space_group_name_H-M   'P 1'
#
loop_
_entity.id
_entity.type
_entity.pdbx_description
1 polymer ?
#
loop_
_entity_poly.entity_id
_entity_poly.type
_entity_poly.pdbx_seq_one_letter_code
_entity_poly.pdbx_strand_id
1 'polypeptide(L)'
;MKKYSETFQQMKIQLRNDYLIRGICEREVDEVVRGSKEYETYFLPKALQWNFLRENPHLIEKVCENFFAFEALHLTEIEWKRVINCVGNK
;
A
#
# COMPACT_ATOMS: atom_id res chain seq x y z
N MET A 1 5.13 -5.35 8.39
CA MET A 1 4.82 -4.65 7.12
C MET A 1 5.17 -5.45 5.87
N LYS A 2 6.40 -5.95 5.68
CA LYS A 2 6.75 -6.80 4.51
C LYS A 2 5.77 -7.96 4.30
N LYS A 3 5.45 -8.72 5.37
CA LYS A 3 4.48 -9.82 5.34
C LYS A 3 3.11 -9.43 4.76
N TYR A 4 2.53 -8.30 5.18
CA TYR A 4 1.22 -7.84 4.67
C TYR A 4 1.27 -7.50 3.18
N SER A 5 2.35 -6.87 2.72
CA SER A 5 2.56 -6.59 1.30
C SER A 5 2.70 -7.89 0.49
N GLU A 6 3.47 -8.86 0.99
CA GLU A 6 3.65 -10.17 0.34
C GLU A 6 2.34 -10.95 0.30
N THR A 7 1.60 -11.00 1.41
CA THR A 7 0.27 -11.63 1.50
C THR A 7 -0.71 -10.98 0.52
N PHE A 8 -0.72 -9.65 0.40
CA PHE A 8 -1.59 -8.98 -0.58
C PHE A 8 -1.23 -9.34 -2.03
N GLN A 9 0.06 -9.39 -2.37
CA GLN A 9 0.48 -9.80 -3.72
C GLN A 9 0.11 -11.26 -4.01
N GLN A 10 0.33 -12.16 -3.06
CA GLN A 10 -0.05 -13.57 -3.18
C GLN A 10 -1.55 -13.75 -3.36
N MET A 11 -2.35 -13.05 -2.55
CA MET A 11 -3.81 -13.05 -2.67
C MET A 11 -4.26 -12.53 -4.03
N LYS A 12 -3.67 -11.42 -4.50
CA LYS A 12 -3.98 -10.86 -5.83
C LYS A 12 -3.72 -11.87 -6.95
N ILE A 13 -2.61 -12.61 -6.87
CA ILE A 13 -2.27 -13.67 -7.83
C ILE A 13 -3.29 -14.82 -7.76
N GLN A 14 -3.62 -15.29 -6.56
CA GLN A 14 -4.60 -16.36 -6.36
C GLN A 14 -5.96 -15.99 -6.93
N LEU A 15 -6.46 -14.81 -6.57
CA LEU A 15 -7.76 -14.32 -7.02
C LEU A 15 -7.80 -14.15 -8.54
N ARG A 16 -6.71 -13.63 -9.15
CA ARG A 16 -6.60 -13.54 -10.61
C ARG A 16 -6.66 -14.92 -11.27
N ASN A 17 -5.92 -15.90 -10.75
CA ASN A 17 -5.90 -17.26 -11.29
C ASN A 17 -7.28 -17.94 -11.19
N ASP A 18 -7.98 -17.77 -10.07
CA ASP A 18 -9.32 -18.32 -9.87
C ASP A 18 -10.31 -17.80 -10.92
N TYR A 19 -10.27 -16.50 -11.23
CA TYR A 19 -11.14 -15.91 -12.25
C TYR A 19 -10.76 -16.35 -13.67
N LEU A 20 -9.47 -16.53 -13.97
CA LEU A 20 -9.03 -17.09 -15.26
C LEU A 20 -9.52 -18.54 -15.44
N ILE A 21 -9.45 -19.38 -14.40
CA ILE A 21 -9.96 -20.76 -14.42
C ILE A 21 -11.48 -20.78 -14.64
N ARG A 22 -12.21 -19.80 -14.11
CA ARG A 22 -13.65 -19.63 -14.32
C ARG A 22 -14.00 -19.11 -15.72
N GLY A 23 -13.01 -18.89 -16.59
CA GLY A 23 -13.19 -18.52 -17.99
C GLY A 23 -13.24 -17.02 -18.25
N ILE A 24 -12.93 -16.17 -17.26
CA ILE A 24 -12.79 -14.73 -17.48
C ILE A 24 -11.52 -14.47 -18.29
N CYS A 25 -11.60 -13.62 -19.31
CA CYS A 25 -10.42 -13.35 -20.13
C CYS A 25 -9.40 -12.47 -19.40
N GLU A 26 -8.12 -12.59 -19.77
CA GLU A 26 -7.03 -11.82 -19.16
C GLU A 26 -7.21 -10.30 -19.23
N ARG A 27 -7.97 -9.79 -20.21
CA ARG A 27 -8.25 -8.35 -20.34
C ARG A 27 -9.26 -7.84 -19.32
N GLU A 28 -10.18 -8.68 -18.87
CA GLU A 28 -11.27 -8.32 -17.97
C GLU A 28 -10.97 -8.70 -16.51
N VAL A 29 -10.09 -9.69 -16.30
CA VAL A 29 -9.80 -10.25 -14.98
C VAL A 29 -9.32 -9.20 -13.97
N ASP A 30 -8.54 -8.21 -14.42
CA ASP A 30 -7.99 -7.18 -13.53
C ASP A 30 -9.06 -6.22 -13.00
N GLU A 31 -10.15 -6.00 -13.74
CA GLU A 31 -11.29 -5.18 -13.30
C GLU A 31 -12.15 -5.97 -12.30
N VAL A 32 -12.43 -7.24 -12.61
CA VAL A 32 -13.19 -8.15 -11.74
C VAL A 32 -12.46 -8.38 -10.41
N VAL A 33 -11.14 -8.56 -10.44
CA VAL A 33 -10.30 -8.68 -9.24
C VAL A 33 -10.42 -7.43 -8.36
N ARG A 34 -10.36 -6.22 -8.94
CA ARG A 34 -10.46 -4.97 -8.17
C ARG A 34 -11.83 -4.76 -7.52
N GLY A 35 -12.89 -5.30 -8.09
CA GLY A 35 -14.25 -5.25 -7.54
C GLY A 35 -14.58 -6.35 -6.52
N SER A 36 -13.62 -7.22 -6.18
CA SER A 36 -13.83 -8.30 -5.21
C SER A 36 -13.67 -7.83 -3.76
N LYS A 37 -14.40 -8.46 -2.84
CA LYS A 37 -14.28 -8.19 -1.40
C LYS A 37 -12.90 -8.54 -0.85
N GLU A 38 -12.30 -9.59 -1.41
CA GLU A 38 -10.96 -10.06 -1.07
C GLU A 38 -9.92 -8.99 -1.43
N TYR A 39 -10.02 -8.37 -2.61
CA TYR A 39 -9.12 -7.28 -2.98
C TYR A 39 -9.32 -6.05 -2.09
N GLU A 40 -10.57 -5.64 -1.83
CA GLU A 40 -10.89 -4.48 -0.99
C GLU A 40 -10.34 -4.63 0.44
N THR A 41 -10.43 -5.82 1.03
CA THR A 41 -10.00 -6.07 2.41
C THR A 41 -8.50 -5.81 2.63
N TYR A 42 -7.69 -6.00 1.59
CA TYR A 42 -6.23 -5.90 1.68
C TYR A 42 -5.65 -4.76 0.82
N PHE A 43 -6.50 -4.02 0.13
CA PHE A 43 -6.08 -2.91 -0.71
C PHE A 43 -5.50 -1.78 0.14
N LEU A 44 -4.25 -1.42 -0.16
CA LEU A 44 -3.59 -0.25 0.41
C LEU A 44 -3.26 0.75 -0.72
N PRO A 45 -3.89 1.94 -0.75
CA PRO A 45 -3.59 2.98 -1.71
C PRO A 45 -2.08 3.26 -1.80
N LYS A 46 -1.56 3.50 -3.00
CA LYS A 46 -0.13 3.76 -3.23
C LYS A 46 0.43 4.85 -2.31
N ALA A 47 -0.33 5.92 -2.09
CA ALA A 47 0.04 7.03 -1.22
C ALA A 47 0.26 6.63 0.25
N LEU A 48 -0.29 5.50 0.68
CA LEU A 48 -0.16 4.97 2.05
C LEU A 48 0.89 3.85 2.15
N GLN A 49 1.47 3.42 1.03
CA GLN A 49 2.47 2.35 1.05
C GLN A 49 3.82 2.88 1.54
N TRP A 50 4.43 2.18 2.50
CA TRP A 50 5.68 2.63 3.13
C TRP A 50 6.84 2.82 2.13
N ASN A 51 6.97 1.97 1.11
CA ASN A 51 8.02 2.12 0.10
C ASN A 51 7.88 3.46 -0.65
N PHE A 52 6.64 3.85 -0.96
CA PHE A 52 6.33 5.13 -1.60
C PHE A 52 6.58 6.30 -0.65
N LEU A 53 6.12 6.21 0.60
CA LEU A 53 6.33 7.24 1.62
C LEU A 53 7.81 7.46 1.95
N ARG A 54 8.60 6.38 2.02
CA ARG A 54 10.05 6.44 2.22
C ARG A 54 10.77 7.23 1.14
N GLU A 55 10.33 7.08 -0.11
CA GLU A 55 10.87 7.81 -1.27
C GLU A 55 10.35 9.24 -1.35
N ASN A 56 9.26 9.56 -0.65
CA ASN A 56 8.61 10.87 -0.65
C ASN A 56 8.36 11.38 0.79
N PRO A 57 9.41 11.71 1.56
CA PRO A 57 9.28 12.05 2.99
C PRO A 57 8.35 13.23 3.27
N HIS A 58 8.28 14.20 2.35
CA HIS A 58 7.40 15.37 2.43
C HIS A 58 5.90 15.03 2.49
N LEU A 59 5.50 13.81 2.11
CA LEU A 59 4.11 13.37 2.16
C LEU A 59 3.74 12.71 3.48
N ILE A 60 4.72 12.31 4.31
CA ILE A 60 4.47 11.52 5.53
C ILE A 60 3.60 12.29 6.50
N GLU A 61 3.98 13.53 6.81
CA GLU A 61 3.25 14.39 7.73
C GLU A 61 1.81 14.63 7.25
N LYS A 62 1.65 14.97 5.96
CA LYS A 62 0.33 15.15 5.34
C LYS A 62 -0.53 13.89 5.40
N VAL A 63 0.05 12.70 5.31
CA VAL A 63 -0.66 11.43 5.47
C VAL A 63 -1.06 11.19 6.92
N CYS A 64 -0.15 11.42 7.87
CA CYS A 64 -0.42 11.34 9.31
C CYS A 64 -1.59 12.25 9.73
N GLU A 65 -1.60 13.49 9.26
CA GLU A 65 -2.69 14.43 9.53
C GLU A 65 -4.01 14.00 8.87
N ASN A 66 -4.02 13.81 7.54
CA ASN A 66 -5.28 13.65 6.82
C ASN A 66 -5.93 12.26 6.96
N PHE A 67 -5.12 11.20 7.06
CA PHE A 67 -5.64 9.83 7.12
C PHE A 67 -5.74 9.28 8.53
N PHE A 68 -4.85 9.70 9.43
CA PHE A 68 -4.78 9.16 10.79
C PHE A 68 -5.21 10.17 11.86
N ALA A 69 -5.54 11.41 11.47
CA ALA A 69 -5.91 12.50 12.38
C ALA A 69 -4.86 12.74 13.49
N PHE A 70 -3.59 12.52 13.18
CA PHE A 70 -2.48 12.84 14.07
C PHE A 70 -2.14 14.32 14.01
N GLU A 71 -1.66 14.85 15.13
CA GLU A 71 -1.13 16.21 15.17
C GLU A 71 0.14 16.33 14.30
N ALA A 72 0.28 17.48 13.66
CA ALA A 72 1.45 17.83 12.87
C ALA A 72 2.69 17.88 13.78
N LEU A 73 3.78 17.24 13.37
CA LEU A 73 5.05 17.31 14.09
C LEU A 73 5.91 18.49 13.61
N HIS A 74 5.52 19.10 12.49
CA HIS A 74 6.20 20.18 11.79
C HIS A 74 7.67 19.89 11.50
N LEU A 75 7.98 18.62 11.23
CA LEU A 75 9.35 18.20 10.94
C LEU A 75 9.74 18.58 9.51
N THR A 76 10.99 19.01 9.35
CA THR A 76 11.58 19.24 8.03
C THR A 76 11.76 17.92 7.28
N GLU A 77 11.91 17.99 5.95
CA GLU A 77 12.15 16.81 5.12
C GLU A 77 13.42 16.04 5.54
N ILE A 78 14.46 16.74 6.02
CA ILE A 78 15.71 16.15 6.51
C ILE A 78 15.47 15.35 7.80
N GLU A 79 14.64 15.86 8.70
CA GLU A 79 14.28 15.17 9.94
C GLU A 79 13.43 13.93 9.65
N TRP A 80 12.46 14.03 8.74
CA TRP A 80 11.73 12.86 8.27
C TRP A 80 12.65 11.81 7.66
N LYS A 81 13.64 12.20 6.84
CA LYS A 81 14.66 11.26 6.33
C LYS A 81 15.43 10.56 7.45
N ARG A 82 15.78 11.27 8.53
CA ARG A 82 16.43 10.67 9.71
C ARG A 82 15.51 9.65 10.39
N VAL A 83 14.25 10.02 10.65
CA VAL A 83 13.25 9.12 11.24
C VAL A 83 13.08 7.85 10.39
N ILE A 84 12.89 8.03 9.08
CA ILE A 84 12.78 6.92 8.11
C ILE A 84 13.99 6.00 8.18
N ASN A 85 15.21 6.54 8.20
CA ASN A 85 16.44 5.75 8.27
C ASN A 85 16.54 4.97 9.59
N CYS A 86 16.06 5.53 10.71
CA CYS A 86 15.96 4.82 11.98
C CYS A 86 14.95 3.67 11.94
N VAL A 87 13.80 3.87 11.28
CA VAL A 87 12.73 2.86 11.17
C VAL A 87 13.06 1.77 10.15
N GLY A 88 13.78 2.09 9.07
CA GLY A 88 14.09 1.20 7.95
C GLY A 88 15.26 0.24 8.16
N ASN A 89 16.05 0.40 9.23
CA ASN A 89 17.20 -0.45 9.56
C ASN A 89 16.82 -1.72 10.37
N LYS A 90 15.66 -2.34 10.10
CA LYS A 90 15.25 -3.63 10.66
C LYS A 90 14.90 -4.65 9.58
#